data_AF-A0A8C6A2I4-F1
#
_entry.id   AF-A0A8C6A2I4-F1
#
_cell.length_a   1.000
_cell.length_b   1.000
_cell.length_c   1.000
_cell.angle_alpha   90.00
_cell.angle_beta   90.00
_cell.angle_gamma   90.00
#
_symmetry.space_group_name_H-M   'P 1'
#
loop_
_entity.id
_entity.type
_entity.pdbx_description
1 polymer ?
#
loop_
_entity_poly.entity_id
_entity_poly.type
_entity_poly.pdbx_seq_one_letter_code
_entity_poly.pdbx_strand_id
1 'polypeptide(L)'
;MGKMAAVMGSVASLVTEPGEDAFRKLFRFYRQSRPGTTDLGGVIDFSAAHAARGTGPFAHKIVRSQLSVSSVSEHDAHRAGLQPVSKWRAYGLEGYPGFIFISNPFLPGYQWHWVKQCLKLYSQKPNVCNLDKHMTKEETQDLWEQSKEFLRYKEVNKRRPQSLLEKLRWVTLGYHYNWDSKKYSADHYTPFPSDLAFLSEQVAAACGFQGFQAEAGILNYYRLDSTLGIHVDRSELDHSKPLLSFSFGQSAIFLLGGLKRDEAPTAMFMHSGDIMVMSGFSRLLNHAVPRVLPHPEGEGLPHCLETPLPGVLPRDSLVEPCSVEDWQVCASYLKTARVNMTVRQVLATDQDFPLEPVEEKKRDITIEGSCHLDDQNSQVKRARLHPNS
;
A
#
# COMPACT_ATOMS: atom_id res chain seq x y z
N MET A 1 -14.42 -7.48 -38.29
CA MET A 1 -15.55 -6.99 -37.47
C MET A 1 -16.31 -8.13 -36.75
N GLY A 2 -16.76 -9.21 -37.41
CA GLY A 2 -17.65 -10.21 -36.79
C GLY A 2 -17.18 -10.97 -35.53
N LYS A 3 -15.88 -11.06 -35.23
CA LYS A 3 -15.38 -11.77 -34.01
C LYS A 3 -15.35 -10.92 -32.73
N MET A 4 -15.42 -9.58 -32.80
CA MET A 4 -15.40 -8.72 -31.60
C MET A 4 -16.78 -8.56 -30.95
N ALA A 5 -17.87 -8.63 -31.74
CA ALA A 5 -19.23 -8.65 -31.21
C ALA A 5 -19.44 -9.83 -30.24
N ALA A 6 -18.75 -10.96 -30.46
CA ALA A 6 -18.73 -12.09 -29.54
C ALA A 6 -17.96 -11.84 -28.24
N VAL A 7 -16.98 -10.92 -28.20
CA VAL A 7 -16.21 -10.61 -26.97
C VAL A 7 -16.97 -9.61 -26.10
N MET A 8 -17.50 -8.53 -26.68
CA MET A 8 -18.42 -7.64 -25.94
C MET A 8 -19.72 -8.37 -25.57
N GLY A 9 -20.21 -9.25 -26.45
CA GLY A 9 -21.33 -10.15 -26.17
C GLY A 9 -21.05 -11.13 -25.03
N SER A 10 -19.85 -11.73 -24.95
CA SER A 10 -19.46 -12.65 -23.87
C SER A 10 -19.37 -11.96 -22.50
N VAL A 11 -18.88 -10.72 -22.45
CA VAL A 11 -18.92 -9.91 -21.21
C VAL A 11 -20.36 -9.54 -20.83
N ALA A 12 -21.23 -9.30 -21.81
CA ALA A 12 -22.63 -8.93 -21.60
C ALA A 12 -23.60 -10.11 -21.32
N SER A 13 -23.30 -11.34 -21.78
CA SER A 13 -24.21 -12.49 -21.70
C SER A 13 -24.04 -13.38 -20.48
N LEU A 14 -23.16 -13.01 -19.55
CA LEU A 14 -22.98 -13.74 -18.29
C LEU A 14 -24.18 -13.48 -17.37
N VAL A 15 -25.12 -14.43 -17.35
CA VAL A 15 -26.31 -14.46 -16.49
C VAL A 15 -25.95 -14.05 -15.06
N THR A 16 -26.66 -13.05 -14.54
CA THR A 16 -26.48 -12.59 -13.16
C THR A 16 -27.06 -13.63 -12.19
N GLU A 17 -26.19 -14.31 -11.44
CA GLU A 17 -26.64 -15.03 -10.25
C GLU A 17 -27.23 -14.03 -9.23
N PRO A 18 -28.31 -14.38 -8.52
CA PRO A 18 -28.94 -13.47 -7.56
C PRO A 18 -27.95 -13.02 -6.48
N GLY A 19 -27.61 -11.72 -6.45
CA GLY A 19 -26.75 -11.11 -5.42
C GLY A 19 -25.29 -10.87 -5.81
N GLU A 20 -24.88 -11.08 -7.06
CA GLU A 20 -23.53 -10.73 -7.52
C GLU A 20 -23.47 -9.38 -8.28
N ASP A 21 -22.83 -8.39 -7.65
CA ASP A 21 -22.57 -7.08 -8.25
C ASP A 21 -21.48 -7.12 -9.34
N ALA A 22 -21.46 -6.10 -10.22
CA ALA A 22 -20.57 -6.10 -11.39
C ALA A 22 -19.08 -6.12 -11.02
N PHE A 23 -18.71 -5.51 -9.88
CA PHE A 23 -17.34 -5.52 -9.39
C PHE A 23 -16.95 -6.92 -8.87
N ARG A 24 -17.78 -7.56 -8.04
CA ARG A 24 -17.55 -8.95 -7.58
C ARG A 24 -17.38 -9.92 -8.74
N LYS A 25 -18.22 -9.79 -9.77
CA LYS A 25 -18.17 -10.60 -10.99
C LYS A 25 -16.83 -10.45 -11.73
N LEU A 26 -16.37 -9.21 -11.97
CA LEU A 26 -15.06 -8.96 -12.60
C LEU A 26 -13.87 -9.35 -11.70
N PHE A 27 -13.97 -9.12 -10.39
CA PHE A 27 -12.97 -9.58 -9.41
C PHE A 27 -12.80 -11.10 -9.46
N ARG A 28 -13.92 -11.86 -9.45
CA ARG A 28 -13.90 -13.33 -9.56
C ARG A 28 -13.32 -13.79 -10.89
N PHE A 29 -13.73 -13.16 -12.00
CA PHE A 29 -13.21 -13.44 -13.34
C PHE A 29 -11.69 -13.30 -13.41
N TYR A 30 -11.15 -12.12 -13.06
CA TYR A 30 -9.70 -11.90 -13.11
C TYR A 30 -8.91 -12.70 -12.06
N ARG A 31 -9.52 -13.04 -10.91
CA ARG A 31 -8.90 -13.99 -9.97
C ARG A 31 -8.71 -15.37 -10.61
N GLN A 32 -9.64 -15.80 -11.47
CA GLN A 32 -9.65 -17.13 -12.10
C GLN A 32 -9.01 -17.17 -13.51
N SER A 33 -8.81 -16.02 -14.17
CA SER A 33 -8.29 -15.92 -15.56
C SER A 33 -6.98 -16.68 -15.80
N ARG A 34 -6.76 -17.18 -17.02
CA ARG A 34 -5.50 -17.86 -17.38
C ARG A 34 -4.53 -16.87 -18.04
N PRO A 35 -3.26 -16.76 -17.57
CA PRO A 35 -2.26 -15.95 -18.26
C PRO A 35 -2.03 -16.46 -19.69
N GLY A 36 -1.78 -15.55 -20.64
CA GLY A 36 -1.52 -15.90 -22.04
C GLY A 36 -2.76 -16.30 -22.86
N THR A 37 -3.96 -16.30 -22.29
CA THR A 37 -5.22 -16.50 -23.04
C THR A 37 -5.90 -15.17 -23.38
N THR A 38 -7.01 -15.24 -24.12
CA THR A 38 -7.88 -14.09 -24.41
C THR A 38 -8.51 -13.43 -23.18
N ASP A 39 -8.48 -14.08 -22.00
CA ASP A 39 -9.08 -13.58 -20.76
C ASP A 39 -8.55 -12.19 -20.36
N LEU A 40 -7.29 -11.90 -20.72
CA LEU A 40 -6.60 -10.64 -20.40
C LEU A 40 -6.74 -9.57 -21.49
N GLY A 41 -7.40 -9.86 -22.61
CA GLY A 41 -7.63 -8.87 -23.69
C GLY A 41 -8.50 -7.68 -23.28
N GLY A 42 -9.15 -7.75 -22.11
CA GLY A 42 -9.92 -6.68 -21.49
C GLY A 42 -9.13 -5.79 -20.50
N VAL A 43 -7.82 -6.00 -20.33
CA VAL A 43 -6.99 -5.30 -19.34
C VAL A 43 -6.16 -4.21 -20.02
N ILE A 44 -6.13 -3.01 -19.44
CA ILE A 44 -5.34 -1.87 -19.95
C ILE A 44 -3.84 -2.07 -19.63
N ASP A 45 -3.01 -1.91 -20.65
CA ASP A 45 -1.55 -1.80 -20.54
C ASP A 45 -1.10 -0.38 -20.91
N PHE A 46 -0.70 0.41 -19.91
CA PHE A 46 -0.20 1.77 -20.10
C PHE A 46 1.22 1.82 -20.68
N SER A 47 2.01 0.74 -20.55
CA SER A 47 3.35 0.66 -21.15
C SER A 47 3.26 0.55 -22.68
N ALA A 48 2.28 -0.23 -23.17
CA ALA A 48 1.96 -0.38 -24.59
C ALA A 48 1.23 0.83 -25.20
N ALA A 49 0.53 1.64 -24.39
CA ALA A 49 -0.31 2.74 -24.87
C ALA A 49 0.44 3.78 -25.75
N HIS A 50 1.74 3.99 -25.53
CA HIS A 50 2.54 4.87 -26.37
C HIS A 50 2.76 4.32 -27.79
N ALA A 51 3.02 3.00 -27.93
CA ALA A 51 3.23 2.35 -29.21
C ALA A 51 1.93 2.26 -30.03
N ALA A 52 0.79 2.12 -29.33
CA ALA A 52 -0.53 1.95 -29.94
C ALA A 52 -1.03 3.15 -30.77
N ARG A 53 -0.49 4.37 -30.60
CA ARG A 53 -0.94 5.62 -31.29
C ARG A 53 -2.46 5.83 -31.30
N GLY A 54 -3.16 5.45 -30.23
CA GLY A 54 -4.63 5.54 -30.17
C GLY A 54 -5.39 4.37 -30.83
N THR A 55 -4.69 3.33 -31.30
CA THR A 55 -5.29 2.12 -31.90
C THR A 55 -5.26 0.94 -30.93
N GLY A 56 -6.40 0.67 -30.28
CA GLY A 56 -6.56 -0.41 -29.31
C GLY A 56 -7.93 -0.36 -28.64
N PRO A 57 -8.43 -1.47 -28.06
CA PRO A 57 -9.80 -1.56 -27.54
C PRO A 57 -10.13 -0.53 -26.45
N PHE A 58 -9.13 -0.07 -25.69
CA PHE A 58 -9.29 0.92 -24.62
C PHE A 58 -8.64 2.27 -24.92
N ALA A 59 -8.14 2.47 -26.14
CA ALA A 59 -7.39 3.68 -26.49
C ALA A 59 -8.19 4.98 -26.33
N HIS A 60 -9.52 4.92 -26.47
CA HIS A 60 -10.42 6.05 -26.22
C HIS A 60 -10.45 6.49 -24.75
N LYS A 61 -10.24 5.57 -23.79
CA LYS A 61 -10.27 5.88 -22.35
C LYS A 61 -8.96 6.43 -21.81
N ILE A 62 -7.84 6.20 -22.49
CA ILE A 62 -6.50 6.55 -21.99
C ILE A 62 -6.15 7.95 -22.44
N VAL A 63 -6.11 8.89 -21.49
CA VAL A 63 -5.68 10.27 -21.74
C VAL A 63 -4.24 10.47 -21.27
N ARG A 64 -3.49 11.39 -21.90
CA ARG A 64 -2.20 11.83 -21.34
C ARG A 64 -2.46 12.65 -20.08
N SER A 65 -1.76 12.35 -19.00
CA SER A 65 -1.73 13.22 -17.83
C SER A 65 -0.54 14.16 -17.97
N GLN A 66 -0.78 15.47 -17.82
CA GLN A 66 0.28 16.47 -17.86
C GLN A 66 1.04 16.45 -16.52
N LEU A 67 2.37 16.44 -16.59
CA LEU A 67 3.23 16.52 -15.41
C LEU A 67 3.85 17.92 -15.29
N SER A 68 4.15 18.30 -14.05
CA SER A 68 4.83 19.54 -13.68
C SER A 68 6.34 19.35 -13.78
N VAL A 69 6.85 19.24 -15.02
CA VAL A 69 8.24 18.88 -15.33
C VAL A 69 9.29 19.73 -14.58
N SER A 70 9.02 21.02 -14.37
CA SER A 70 9.91 21.94 -13.65
C SER A 70 9.80 21.90 -12.12
N SER A 71 8.87 21.12 -11.55
CA SER A 71 8.68 21.02 -10.09
C SER A 71 9.62 20.03 -9.40
N VAL A 72 10.40 19.26 -10.16
CA VAL A 72 11.43 18.34 -9.66
C VAL A 72 12.68 18.55 -10.49
N SER A 73 13.82 18.79 -9.85
CA SER A 73 15.09 18.93 -10.57
C SER A 73 15.55 17.57 -11.11
N GLU A 74 16.33 17.54 -12.21
CA GLU A 74 16.90 16.28 -12.71
C GLU A 74 17.82 15.62 -11.67
N HIS A 75 18.46 16.44 -10.83
CA HIS A 75 19.28 16.04 -9.69
C HIS A 75 18.46 15.29 -8.64
N ASP A 76 17.35 15.86 -8.17
CA ASP A 76 16.51 15.25 -7.13
C ASP A 76 15.76 14.02 -7.64
N ALA A 77 15.33 14.01 -8.90
CA ALA A 77 14.86 12.80 -9.56
C ALA A 77 15.93 11.70 -9.54
N HIS A 78 17.17 12.02 -9.93
CA HIS A 78 18.26 11.04 -9.92
C HIS A 78 18.62 10.56 -8.49
N ARG A 79 18.58 11.43 -7.48
CA ARG A 79 18.82 11.07 -6.07
C ARG A 79 17.81 10.05 -5.54
N ALA A 80 16.56 10.13 -6.00
CA ALA A 80 15.50 9.16 -5.73
C ALA A 80 15.55 7.89 -6.64
N GLY A 81 16.51 7.80 -7.55
CA GLY A 81 16.60 6.70 -8.52
C GLY A 81 15.58 6.77 -9.66
N LEU A 82 15.06 7.96 -9.97
CA LEU A 82 14.09 8.23 -11.02
C LEU A 82 14.74 8.87 -12.25
N GLN A 83 14.17 8.61 -13.43
CA GLN A 83 14.45 9.37 -14.64
C GLN A 83 14.07 10.85 -14.44
N PRO A 84 14.62 11.79 -15.21
CA PRO A 84 14.07 13.14 -15.33
C PRO A 84 12.57 13.12 -15.67
N VAL A 85 11.77 13.98 -15.02
CA VAL A 85 10.30 14.05 -15.19
C VAL A 85 9.90 14.30 -16.65
N SER A 86 10.75 14.99 -17.41
CA SER A 86 10.63 15.22 -18.86
C SER A 86 10.54 13.92 -19.69
N LYS A 87 11.01 12.78 -19.15
CA LYS A 87 10.96 11.46 -19.79
C LYS A 87 9.81 10.58 -19.31
N TRP A 88 9.10 10.97 -18.26
CA TRP A 88 8.04 10.15 -17.65
C TRP A 88 6.84 10.01 -18.58
N ARG A 89 6.14 8.89 -18.47
CA ARG A 89 4.93 8.59 -19.24
C ARG A 89 3.75 8.47 -18.29
N ALA A 90 3.10 9.60 -18.04
CA ALA A 90 1.89 9.67 -17.23
C ALA A 90 0.62 9.64 -18.09
N TYR A 91 -0.40 8.99 -17.55
CA TYR A 91 -1.70 8.80 -18.17
C TYR A 91 -2.81 8.97 -17.13
N GLY A 92 -3.99 9.39 -17.56
CA GLY A 92 -5.23 9.30 -16.78
C GLY A 92 -6.23 8.39 -17.48
N LEU A 93 -7.41 8.22 -16.86
CA LEU A 93 -8.53 7.51 -17.46
C LEU A 93 -9.77 8.42 -17.55
N GLU A 94 -10.41 8.43 -18.71
CA GLU A 94 -11.70 9.10 -18.91
C GLU A 94 -12.75 8.52 -17.95
N GLY A 95 -13.46 9.40 -17.24
CA GLY A 95 -14.38 9.04 -16.16
C GLY A 95 -13.75 8.88 -14.77
N TYR A 96 -12.41 8.96 -14.65
CA TYR A 96 -11.67 8.81 -13.39
C TYR A 96 -10.80 10.06 -13.09
N PRO A 97 -11.38 11.26 -12.91
CA PRO A 97 -10.62 12.47 -12.65
C PRO A 97 -9.77 12.34 -11.37
N GLY A 98 -8.54 12.87 -11.43
CA GLY A 98 -7.55 12.74 -10.36
C GLY A 98 -6.89 11.36 -10.26
N PHE A 99 -7.17 10.43 -11.18
CA PHE A 99 -6.37 9.20 -11.34
C PHE A 99 -5.20 9.46 -12.29
N ILE A 100 -3.97 9.14 -11.85
CA ILE A 100 -2.75 9.20 -12.66
C ILE A 100 -2.02 7.86 -12.57
N PHE A 101 -1.61 7.34 -13.72
CA PHE A 101 -0.76 6.16 -13.86
C PHE A 101 0.55 6.57 -14.54
N ILE A 102 1.69 6.22 -13.94
CA ILE A 102 3.03 6.48 -14.47
C ILE A 102 3.70 5.14 -14.75
N SER A 103 3.96 4.84 -16.02
CA SER A 103 4.71 3.64 -16.40
C SER A 103 6.17 3.77 -15.98
N ASN A 104 6.69 2.75 -15.29
CA ASN A 104 8.05 2.61 -14.74
C ASN A 104 9.01 3.79 -15.00
N PRO A 105 9.03 4.82 -14.12
CA PRO A 105 9.89 5.99 -14.25
C PRO A 105 11.27 5.81 -13.61
N PHE A 106 11.64 4.62 -13.12
CA PHE A 106 12.92 4.40 -12.44
C PHE A 106 14.11 4.36 -13.40
N LEU A 107 15.28 4.74 -12.90
CA LEU A 107 16.56 4.48 -13.56
C LEU A 107 16.84 2.95 -13.60
N PRO A 108 17.51 2.42 -14.63
CA PRO A 108 17.77 0.98 -14.75
C PRO A 108 18.51 0.42 -13.52
N GLY A 109 17.97 -0.65 -12.93
CA GLY A 109 18.49 -1.28 -11.73
C GLY A 109 18.11 -0.61 -10.39
N TYR A 110 17.63 0.63 -10.38
CA TYR A 110 17.31 1.36 -9.13
C TYR A 110 16.08 0.81 -8.39
N GLN A 111 15.20 0.05 -9.06
CA GLN A 111 14.12 -0.69 -8.38
C GLN A 111 14.66 -1.66 -7.31
N TRP A 112 15.86 -2.23 -7.49
CA TRP A 112 16.45 -3.16 -6.52
C TRP A 112 16.74 -2.54 -5.16
N HIS A 113 17.02 -1.24 -5.11
CA HIS A 113 17.15 -0.54 -3.84
C HIS A 113 15.82 -0.53 -3.09
N TRP A 114 14.73 -0.05 -3.72
CA TRP A 114 13.41 0.00 -3.09
C TRP A 114 12.88 -1.38 -2.67
N VAL A 115 13.17 -2.42 -3.47
CA VAL A 115 12.91 -3.82 -3.12
C VAL A 115 13.72 -4.25 -1.90
N LYS A 116 15.03 -3.96 -1.85
CA LYS A 116 15.90 -4.21 -0.69
C LYS A 116 15.33 -3.53 0.56
N GLN A 117 15.01 -2.24 0.49
CA GLN A 117 14.46 -1.49 1.62
C GLN A 117 13.16 -2.15 2.14
N CYS A 118 12.22 -2.49 1.25
CA CYS A 118 10.96 -3.13 1.64
C CYS A 118 11.14 -4.51 2.31
N LEU A 119 12.05 -5.34 1.83
CA LEU A 119 12.20 -6.71 2.32
C LEU A 119 13.14 -6.81 3.53
N LYS A 120 14.21 -6.01 3.56
CA LYS A 120 15.30 -6.07 4.56
C LYS A 120 15.13 -5.05 5.68
N LEU A 121 14.90 -3.78 5.35
CA LEU A 121 15.01 -2.68 6.32
C LEU A 121 13.64 -2.30 6.92
N TYR A 122 12.67 -1.98 6.08
CA TYR A 122 11.37 -1.50 6.51
C TYR A 122 10.58 -2.56 7.29
N SER A 123 10.84 -3.84 7.03
CA SER A 123 10.23 -4.98 7.73
C SER A 123 10.73 -5.15 9.18
N GLN A 124 11.90 -4.60 9.52
CA GLN A 124 12.50 -4.72 10.85
C GLN A 124 11.88 -3.72 11.86
N LYS A 125 12.16 -3.97 13.15
CA LYS A 125 11.80 -3.05 14.23
C LYS A 125 12.56 -1.72 14.07
N PRO A 126 11.96 -0.56 14.39
CA PRO A 126 10.75 -0.42 15.22
C PRO A 126 9.41 -0.58 14.48
N ASN A 127 9.40 -0.76 13.15
CA ASN A 127 8.15 -0.81 12.38
C ASN A 127 7.28 -2.04 12.72
N VAL A 128 5.97 -1.87 12.49
CA VAL A 128 4.95 -2.84 12.85
C VAL A 128 4.54 -3.67 11.64
N CYS A 129 4.52 -4.99 11.78
CA CYS A 129 4.18 -5.93 10.72
C CYS A 129 3.15 -6.98 11.17
N ASN A 130 2.62 -7.77 10.23
CA ASN A 130 1.61 -8.79 10.54
C ASN A 130 2.08 -9.93 11.45
N LEU A 131 3.39 -10.16 11.56
CA LEU A 131 3.96 -11.24 12.37
C LEU A 131 3.87 -10.91 13.87
N ASP A 132 3.96 -9.63 14.21
CA ASP A 132 3.89 -9.07 15.57
C ASP A 132 2.59 -9.40 16.31
N LYS A 133 1.50 -9.74 15.58
CA LYS A 133 0.23 -10.17 16.20
C LYS A 133 0.32 -11.55 16.87
N HIS A 134 1.31 -12.37 16.51
CA HIS A 134 1.40 -13.78 16.91
C HIS A 134 2.81 -14.27 17.25
N MET A 135 3.82 -13.39 17.16
CA MET A 135 5.22 -13.68 17.43
C MET A 135 5.79 -12.60 18.36
N THR A 136 6.77 -12.98 19.17
CA THR A 136 7.50 -12.06 20.06
C THR A 136 8.40 -11.10 19.26
N LYS A 137 8.89 -10.04 19.92
CA LYS A 137 9.83 -9.11 19.28
C LYS A 137 11.14 -9.80 18.96
N GLU A 138 11.58 -10.70 19.82
CA GLU A 138 12.82 -11.46 19.71
C GLU A 138 12.79 -12.39 18.49
N GLU A 139 11.67 -13.10 18.28
CA GLU A 139 11.47 -13.95 17.09
C GLU A 139 11.40 -13.15 15.78
N THR A 140 10.95 -11.88 15.83
CA THR A 140 10.78 -11.01 14.65
C THR A 140 11.90 -9.97 14.49
N GLN A 141 12.91 -9.96 15.37
CA GLN A 141 13.89 -8.88 15.44
C GLN A 141 14.75 -8.78 14.17
N ASP A 142 15.13 -9.92 13.59
CA ASP A 142 15.85 -10.00 12.33
C ASP A 142 15.18 -10.97 11.35
N LEU A 143 14.09 -10.51 10.75
CA LEU A 143 13.39 -11.22 9.67
C LEU A 143 14.30 -11.54 8.48
N TRP A 144 15.34 -10.74 8.25
CA TRP A 144 16.19 -10.83 7.08
C TRP A 144 17.17 -11.99 7.23
N GLU A 145 18.04 -11.95 8.23
CA GLU A 145 19.06 -13.00 8.45
C GLU A 145 18.40 -14.36 8.69
N GLN A 146 17.29 -14.40 9.46
CA GLN A 146 16.50 -15.63 9.64
C GLN A 146 15.85 -16.17 8.36
N SER A 147 15.65 -15.35 7.32
CA SER A 147 15.10 -15.79 6.04
C SER A 147 16.17 -15.98 4.95
N LYS A 148 17.37 -15.42 5.14
CA LYS A 148 18.44 -15.32 4.14
C LYS A 148 18.92 -16.70 3.69
N GLU A 149 19.28 -17.57 4.64
CA GLU A 149 19.74 -18.93 4.33
C GLU A 149 18.66 -19.73 3.58
N PHE A 150 17.41 -19.68 4.06
CA PHE A 150 16.28 -20.36 3.41
C PHE A 150 16.06 -19.85 1.98
N LEU A 151 16.13 -18.55 1.73
CA LEU A 151 15.87 -17.98 0.40
C LEU A 151 17.04 -18.16 -0.58
N ARG A 152 18.28 -18.28 -0.08
CA ARG A 152 19.45 -18.67 -0.88
C ARG A 152 19.40 -20.16 -1.26
N TYR A 153 19.05 -21.04 -0.32
CA TYR A 153 18.97 -22.50 -0.56
C TYR A 153 17.53 -22.97 -0.80
N LYS A 154 16.96 -22.62 -1.96
CA LYS A 154 15.68 -23.17 -2.44
C LYS A 154 15.88 -24.61 -2.95
N GLU A 155 15.99 -25.59 -2.05
CA GLU A 155 15.95 -27.01 -2.41
C GLU A 155 14.63 -27.33 -3.12
N VAL A 156 14.69 -27.59 -4.43
CA VAL A 156 13.52 -27.72 -5.31
C VAL A 156 12.59 -28.89 -4.92
N ASN A 157 13.10 -29.88 -4.16
CA ASN A 157 12.43 -31.16 -3.92
C ASN A 157 12.04 -31.46 -2.46
N LYS A 158 12.17 -30.51 -1.51
CA LYS A 158 11.71 -30.72 -0.11
C LYS A 158 10.59 -29.76 0.30
N ARG A 159 9.53 -30.32 0.88
CA ARG A 159 8.40 -29.57 1.43
C ARG A 159 8.80 -28.94 2.76
N ARG A 160 9.32 -27.72 2.71
CA ARG A 160 9.82 -26.96 3.89
C ARG A 160 8.75 -26.05 4.51
N PRO A 161 8.89 -25.68 5.81
CA PRO A 161 8.12 -24.57 6.37
C PRO A 161 8.48 -23.25 5.68
N GLN A 162 7.55 -22.31 5.68
CA GLN A 162 7.77 -20.98 5.11
C GLN A 162 8.72 -20.16 6.00
N SER A 163 9.66 -19.44 5.40
CA SER A 163 10.51 -18.46 6.10
C SER A 163 9.68 -17.27 6.63
N LEU A 164 10.27 -16.44 7.48
CA LEU A 164 9.53 -15.28 8.02
C LEU A 164 9.20 -14.27 6.92
N LEU A 165 10.10 -14.05 5.96
CA LEU A 165 9.83 -13.20 4.80
C LEU A 165 8.76 -13.79 3.87
N GLU A 166 8.68 -15.12 3.72
CA GLU A 166 7.61 -15.82 2.98
C GLU A 166 6.24 -15.75 3.69
N LYS A 167 6.22 -15.48 5.02
CA LYS A 167 5.02 -15.24 5.86
C LYS A 167 4.65 -13.76 5.99
N LEU A 168 5.52 -12.84 5.60
CA LEU A 168 5.27 -11.41 5.67
C LEU A 168 4.14 -11.04 4.70
N ARG A 169 3.18 -10.24 5.18
CA ARG A 169 1.95 -9.84 4.48
C ARG A 169 1.78 -8.34 4.40
N TRP A 170 2.05 -7.64 5.50
CA TRP A 170 2.03 -6.17 5.54
C TRP A 170 3.03 -5.64 6.55
N VAL A 171 3.49 -4.42 6.30
CA VAL A 171 4.28 -3.56 7.20
C VAL A 171 3.65 -2.17 7.18
N THR A 172 3.67 -1.48 8.31
CA THR A 172 3.23 -0.08 8.41
C THR A 172 4.38 0.83 8.86
N LEU A 173 4.40 2.05 8.34
CA LEU A 173 5.47 3.06 8.53
C LEU A 173 4.83 4.40 8.90
N GLY A 174 5.52 5.25 9.67
CA GLY A 174 4.97 6.54 10.07
C GLY A 174 3.87 6.37 11.12
N TYR A 175 2.74 7.06 10.97
CA TYR A 175 1.54 6.75 11.75
C TYR A 175 1.03 5.35 11.38
N HIS A 176 0.99 4.44 12.35
CA HIS A 176 0.61 3.06 12.12
C HIS A 176 -0.91 2.91 12.01
N TYR A 177 -1.35 2.38 10.86
CA TYR A 177 -2.76 2.08 10.66
C TYR A 177 -3.24 0.95 11.59
N ASN A 178 -4.21 1.24 12.45
CA ASN A 178 -4.82 0.23 13.29
C ASN A 178 -5.92 -0.51 12.49
N TRP A 179 -5.66 -1.78 12.17
CA TRP A 179 -6.57 -2.63 11.39
C TRP A 179 -7.93 -2.88 12.04
N ASP A 180 -7.99 -2.79 13.37
CA ASP A 180 -9.16 -3.14 14.17
C ASP A 180 -10.07 -1.90 14.38
N SER A 181 -9.49 -0.74 14.74
CA SER A 181 -10.23 0.53 14.85
C SER A 181 -10.41 1.29 13.53
N LYS A 182 -9.64 0.94 12.50
CA LYS A 182 -9.59 1.57 11.17
C LYS A 182 -9.23 3.06 11.18
N LYS A 183 -8.35 3.46 12.10
CA LYS A 183 -7.87 4.83 12.27
C LYS A 183 -6.35 4.87 12.41
N TYR A 184 -5.80 6.07 12.22
CA TYR A 184 -4.47 6.46 12.67
C TYR A 184 -4.57 7.18 14.04
N SER A 185 -3.49 7.20 14.81
CA SER A 185 -3.37 8.01 16.04
C SER A 185 -1.93 8.50 16.22
N ALA A 186 -1.75 9.55 17.04
CA ALA A 186 -0.43 10.05 17.42
C ALA A 186 0.35 9.04 18.29
N ASP A 187 -0.35 8.27 19.13
CA ASP A 187 0.27 7.34 20.10
C ASP A 187 1.01 6.16 19.45
N HIS A 188 0.76 5.88 18.17
CA HIS A 188 1.33 4.73 17.48
C HIS A 188 2.04 5.18 16.20
N TYR A 189 3.27 5.66 16.40
CA TYR A 189 4.12 6.25 15.36
C TYR A 189 5.55 5.70 15.41
N THR A 190 6.14 5.43 14.24
CA THR A 190 7.59 5.38 14.04
C THR A 190 8.04 6.46 13.05
N PRO A 191 9.28 6.98 13.14
CA PRO A 191 9.82 7.88 12.14
C PRO A 191 9.69 7.30 10.73
N PHE A 192 9.01 8.03 9.84
CA PHE A 192 8.81 7.59 8.46
C PHE A 192 10.18 7.55 7.73
N PRO A 193 10.50 6.51 6.95
CA PRO A 193 11.79 6.42 6.25
C PRO A 193 12.03 7.58 5.29
N SER A 194 13.10 8.36 5.53
CA SER A 194 13.36 9.62 4.82
C SER A 194 13.69 9.44 3.32
N ASP A 195 14.22 8.27 2.95
CA ASP A 195 14.42 7.86 1.56
C ASP A 195 13.08 7.66 0.83
N LEU A 196 12.15 6.92 1.42
CA LEU A 196 10.80 6.74 0.89
C LEU A 196 9.97 8.04 0.93
N ALA A 197 10.19 8.89 1.93
CA ALA A 197 9.54 10.20 2.01
C ALA A 197 9.93 11.06 0.81
N PHE A 198 11.24 11.23 0.61
CA PHE A 198 11.78 12.00 -0.51
C PHE A 198 11.35 11.46 -1.88
N LEU A 199 11.36 10.14 -2.08
CA LEU A 199 10.82 9.50 -3.30
C LEU A 199 9.35 9.89 -3.54
N SER A 200 8.54 9.84 -2.48
CA SER A 200 7.10 10.13 -2.53
C SER A 200 6.84 11.61 -2.79
N GLU A 201 7.61 12.50 -2.17
CA GLU A 201 7.58 13.95 -2.41
C GLU A 201 7.94 14.29 -3.86
N GLN A 202 8.96 13.67 -4.46
CA GLN A 202 9.33 13.92 -5.86
C GLN A 202 8.19 13.49 -6.81
N VAL A 203 7.59 12.32 -6.59
CA VAL A 203 6.46 11.84 -7.39
C VAL A 203 5.23 12.74 -7.21
N ALA A 204 4.92 13.14 -5.98
CA ALA A 204 3.80 14.04 -5.69
C ALA A 204 3.98 15.41 -6.36
N ALA A 205 5.17 16.02 -6.24
CA ALA A 205 5.51 17.29 -6.87
C ALA A 205 5.45 17.22 -8.41
N ALA A 206 5.96 16.14 -9.02
CA ALA A 206 5.85 15.92 -10.46
C ALA A 206 4.38 15.81 -10.93
N CYS A 207 3.49 15.27 -10.09
CA CYS A 207 2.05 15.22 -10.32
C CYS A 207 1.27 16.49 -9.92
N GLY A 208 1.96 17.57 -9.50
CA GLY A 208 1.33 18.86 -9.15
C GLY A 208 0.91 18.99 -7.67
N PHE A 209 1.33 18.08 -6.80
CA PHE A 209 1.07 18.11 -5.35
C PHE A 209 2.33 18.50 -4.58
N GLN A 210 2.79 19.75 -4.76
CA GLN A 210 3.88 20.29 -3.95
C GLN A 210 3.44 20.40 -2.47
N GLY A 211 4.36 20.19 -1.53
CA GLY A 211 4.05 20.20 -0.09
C GLY A 211 3.23 19.00 0.40
N PHE A 212 3.23 17.89 -0.36
CA PHE A 212 2.84 16.58 0.16
C PHE A 212 3.81 16.13 1.25
N GLN A 213 3.29 15.56 2.34
CA GLN A 213 4.11 15.00 3.42
C GLN A 213 3.87 13.48 3.53
N ALA A 214 4.95 12.70 3.54
CA ALA A 214 4.88 11.26 3.68
C ALA A 214 4.77 10.87 5.17
N GLU A 215 3.54 10.75 5.66
CA GLU A 215 3.22 10.60 7.09
C GLU A 215 2.82 9.18 7.48
N ALA A 216 2.21 8.43 6.56
CA ALA A 216 1.84 7.03 6.77
C ALA A 216 2.10 6.16 5.55
N GLY A 217 2.65 4.98 5.80
CA GLY A 217 3.00 3.99 4.78
C GLY A 217 2.38 2.64 5.09
N ILE A 218 1.85 1.97 4.07
CA ILE A 218 1.46 0.56 4.13
C ILE A 218 2.18 -0.18 3.01
N LEU A 219 3.09 -1.07 3.38
CA LEU A 219 3.74 -2.00 2.45
C LEU A 219 2.93 -3.29 2.44
N ASN A 220 2.56 -3.78 1.26
CA ASN A 220 1.83 -5.03 1.09
C ASN A 220 2.68 -6.03 0.29
N TYR A 221 2.80 -7.24 0.82
CA TYR A 221 3.59 -8.32 0.27
C TYR A 221 2.64 -9.39 -0.26
N TYR A 222 2.68 -9.63 -1.57
CA TYR A 222 1.78 -10.54 -2.27
C TYR A 222 2.55 -11.70 -2.87
N ARG A 223 2.03 -12.91 -2.66
CA ARG A 223 2.39 -14.12 -3.42
C ARG A 223 1.46 -14.27 -4.62
N LEU A 224 1.77 -15.17 -5.56
CA LEU A 224 0.92 -15.45 -6.74
C LEU A 224 -0.55 -15.81 -6.41
N ASP A 225 -0.80 -16.42 -5.25
CA ASP A 225 -2.11 -16.82 -4.73
C ASP A 225 -2.87 -15.69 -3.98
N SER A 226 -2.22 -14.54 -3.79
CA SER A 226 -2.74 -13.46 -2.96
C SER A 226 -3.68 -12.53 -3.73
N THR A 227 -4.67 -12.00 -3.01
CA THR A 227 -5.61 -11.00 -3.53
C THR A 227 -5.83 -9.88 -2.52
N LEU A 228 -6.20 -8.69 -2.99
CA LEU A 228 -6.71 -7.59 -2.16
C LEU A 228 -8.17 -7.36 -2.53
N GLY A 229 -9.08 -7.53 -1.57
CA GLY A 229 -10.52 -7.40 -1.78
C GLY A 229 -10.97 -5.98 -2.15
N ILE A 230 -12.21 -5.85 -2.59
CA ILE A 230 -12.81 -4.56 -2.97
C ILE A 230 -13.00 -3.69 -1.71
N HIS A 231 -12.33 -2.54 -1.68
CA HIS A 231 -12.32 -1.59 -0.56
C HIS A 231 -12.17 -0.14 -1.07
N VAL A 232 -12.27 0.83 -0.14
CA VAL A 232 -12.00 2.25 -0.35
C VAL A 232 -11.15 2.72 0.83
N ASP A 233 -10.14 3.55 0.58
CA ASP A 233 -9.35 4.19 1.62
C ASP A 233 -10.06 5.46 2.12
N ARG A 234 -10.30 5.53 3.44
CA ARG A 234 -11.07 6.59 4.11
C ARG A 234 -10.58 6.87 5.54
N SER A 235 -9.34 6.52 5.82
CA SER A 235 -8.80 6.45 7.19
C SER A 235 -7.95 7.69 7.53
N GLU A 236 -7.48 8.36 6.49
CA GLU A 236 -6.84 9.67 6.47
C GLU A 236 -7.85 10.78 6.80
N LEU A 237 -7.43 11.86 7.47
CA LEU A 237 -8.32 13.00 7.78
C LEU A 237 -8.45 13.96 6.59
N ASP A 238 -7.36 14.16 5.83
CA ASP A 238 -7.34 15.01 4.64
C ASP A 238 -7.40 14.19 3.33
N HIS A 239 -8.58 14.13 2.72
CA HIS A 239 -8.77 13.49 1.41
C HIS A 239 -8.34 14.36 0.20
N SER A 240 -7.90 15.61 0.41
CA SER A 240 -7.39 16.45 -0.69
C SER A 240 -6.01 15.98 -1.18
N LYS A 241 -5.25 15.33 -0.30
CA LYS A 241 -3.88 14.86 -0.56
C LYS A 241 -3.88 13.58 -1.40
N PRO A 242 -2.87 13.42 -2.29
CA PRO A 242 -2.74 12.21 -3.08
C PRO A 242 -2.41 10.99 -2.23
N LEU A 243 -2.75 9.82 -2.75
CA LEU A 243 -2.19 8.53 -2.33
C LEU A 243 -1.29 8.04 -3.46
N LEU A 244 -0.06 7.71 -3.11
CA LEU A 244 0.94 7.18 -4.04
C LEU A 244 1.05 5.68 -3.81
N SER A 245 0.96 4.88 -4.87
CA SER A 245 1.07 3.42 -4.80
C SER A 245 2.09 2.91 -5.82
N PHE A 246 3.19 2.37 -5.32
CA PHE A 246 4.33 1.87 -6.08
C PHE A 246 4.24 0.35 -6.19
N SER A 247 4.65 -0.25 -7.32
CA SER A 247 4.57 -1.70 -7.55
C SER A 247 5.92 -2.27 -7.98
N PHE A 248 6.38 -3.37 -7.37
CA PHE A 248 7.63 -4.05 -7.73
C PHE A 248 7.46 -5.58 -7.80
N GLY A 249 8.22 -6.24 -8.67
CA GLY A 249 8.18 -7.68 -8.86
C GLY A 249 7.11 -8.13 -9.85
N GLN A 250 6.45 -9.25 -9.56
CA GLN A 250 5.46 -9.82 -10.48
C GLN A 250 4.31 -8.86 -10.79
N SER A 251 3.83 -8.90 -12.04
CA SER A 251 2.74 -8.01 -12.48
C SER A 251 1.43 -8.36 -11.78
N ALA A 252 0.57 -7.37 -11.55
CA ALA A 252 -0.76 -7.59 -11.01
C ALA A 252 -1.85 -7.02 -11.92
N ILE A 253 -3.08 -7.52 -11.76
CA ILE A 253 -4.29 -6.88 -12.29
C ILE A 253 -4.85 -6.00 -11.17
N PHE A 254 -5.06 -4.72 -11.46
CA PHE A 254 -5.74 -3.76 -10.60
C PHE A 254 -7.12 -3.44 -11.19
N LEU A 255 -8.11 -3.31 -10.32
CA LEU A 255 -9.48 -2.92 -10.67
C LEU A 255 -9.81 -1.58 -10.02
N LEU A 256 -10.17 -0.58 -10.84
CA LEU A 256 -10.65 0.73 -10.39
C LEU A 256 -12.13 0.87 -10.76
N GLY A 257 -13.01 0.93 -9.76
CA GLY A 257 -14.45 1.09 -9.93
C GLY A 257 -14.95 2.47 -9.53
N GLY A 258 -16.26 2.54 -9.24
CA GLY A 258 -16.94 3.80 -8.90
C GLY A 258 -16.94 4.15 -7.41
N LEU A 259 -17.70 5.20 -7.09
CA LEU A 259 -17.97 5.58 -5.69
C LEU A 259 -18.85 4.53 -5.00
N LYS A 260 -19.77 3.92 -5.74
CA LYS A 260 -20.52 2.74 -5.28
C LYS A 260 -19.80 1.46 -5.69
N ARG A 261 -19.99 0.42 -4.87
CA ARG A 261 -19.31 -0.87 -5.02
C ARG A 261 -19.82 -1.69 -6.22
N ASP A 262 -21.05 -1.45 -6.65
CA ASP A 262 -21.74 -2.14 -7.73
C ASP A 262 -21.42 -1.60 -9.13
N GLU A 263 -20.77 -0.44 -9.22
CA GLU A 263 -20.26 0.13 -10.47
C GLU A 263 -19.14 -0.75 -11.06
N ALA A 264 -19.22 -1.07 -12.35
CA ALA A 264 -18.31 -1.99 -13.02
C ALA A 264 -16.89 -1.39 -13.15
N PRO A 265 -15.84 -2.04 -12.61
CA PRO A 265 -14.48 -1.51 -12.64
C PRO A 265 -13.80 -1.60 -14.01
N THR A 266 -12.88 -0.66 -14.26
CA THR A 266 -11.87 -0.74 -15.31
C THR A 266 -10.67 -1.56 -14.82
N ALA A 267 -10.24 -2.54 -15.62
CA ALA A 267 -9.08 -3.37 -15.32
C ALA A 267 -7.81 -2.83 -15.99
N MET A 268 -6.70 -2.84 -15.26
CA MET A 268 -5.37 -2.43 -15.75
C MET A 268 -4.27 -3.29 -15.16
N PHE A 269 -3.13 -3.38 -15.85
CA PHE A 269 -1.93 -4.00 -15.30
C PHE A 269 -1.17 -3.02 -14.38
N MET A 270 -0.51 -3.57 -13.37
CA MET A 270 0.53 -2.92 -12.57
C MET A 270 1.81 -3.74 -12.74
N HIS A 271 2.77 -3.25 -13.53
CA HIS A 271 4.07 -3.91 -13.72
C HIS A 271 5.11 -3.47 -12.68
N SER A 272 6.34 -3.95 -12.78
CA SER A 272 7.43 -3.58 -11.85
C SER A 272 8.00 -2.21 -12.19
N GLY A 273 7.94 -1.31 -11.22
CA GLY A 273 8.26 0.12 -11.31
C GLY A 273 7.06 1.02 -11.56
N ASP A 274 5.89 0.49 -11.90
CA ASP A 274 4.71 1.32 -12.16
C ASP A 274 4.23 2.02 -10.89
N ILE A 275 3.82 3.28 -11.04
CA ILE A 275 3.35 4.14 -9.96
C ILE A 275 1.94 4.62 -10.29
N MET A 276 1.02 4.45 -9.34
CA MET A 276 -0.34 4.95 -9.39
C MET A 276 -0.49 6.08 -8.38
N VAL A 277 -1.03 7.21 -8.80
CA VAL A 277 -1.40 8.33 -7.92
C VAL A 277 -2.90 8.52 -8.00
N MET A 278 -3.57 8.32 -6.86
CA MET A 278 -4.98 8.65 -6.68
C MET A 278 -5.06 10.01 -5.99
N SER A 279 -6.00 10.87 -6.37
CA SER A 279 -6.15 12.24 -5.87
C SER A 279 -7.58 12.76 -6.12
N GLY A 280 -8.07 13.69 -5.30
CA GLY A 280 -9.42 14.24 -5.44
C GLY A 280 -10.50 13.15 -5.55
N PHE A 281 -11.31 13.19 -6.61
CA PHE A 281 -12.38 12.22 -6.86
C PHE A 281 -11.90 10.76 -6.84
N SER A 282 -10.72 10.47 -7.41
CA SER A 282 -10.26 9.08 -7.50
C SER A 282 -9.91 8.45 -6.15
N ARG A 283 -9.61 9.25 -5.11
CA ARG A 283 -9.25 8.75 -3.76
C ARG A 283 -10.31 7.85 -3.14
N LEU A 284 -11.59 8.18 -3.37
CA LEU A 284 -12.73 7.55 -2.70
C LEU A 284 -13.40 6.46 -3.55
N LEU A 285 -12.74 6.02 -4.62
CA LEU A 285 -13.22 4.97 -5.51
C LEU A 285 -12.93 3.57 -4.95
N ASN A 286 -13.89 2.67 -5.19
CA ASN A 286 -13.74 1.26 -4.88
C ASN A 286 -12.63 0.67 -5.76
N HIS A 287 -11.69 -0.06 -5.14
CA HIS A 287 -10.60 -0.68 -5.87
C HIS A 287 -10.18 -2.03 -5.28
N ALA A 288 -9.50 -2.85 -6.08
CA ALA A 288 -9.10 -4.21 -5.72
C ALA A 288 -7.88 -4.71 -6.52
N VAL A 289 -7.20 -5.72 -5.98
CA VAL A 289 -6.17 -6.50 -6.71
C VAL A 289 -6.63 -7.96 -6.77
N PRO A 290 -7.43 -8.36 -7.79
CA PRO A 290 -7.92 -9.73 -7.92
C PRO A 290 -6.83 -10.77 -8.18
N ARG A 291 -5.66 -10.38 -8.70
CA ARG A 291 -4.63 -11.33 -9.12
C ARG A 291 -3.23 -10.74 -9.20
N VAL A 292 -2.24 -11.49 -8.70
CA VAL A 292 -0.84 -11.41 -9.12
C VAL A 292 -0.61 -12.46 -10.21
N LEU A 293 0.05 -12.08 -11.29
CA LEU A 293 0.32 -12.93 -12.44
C LEU A 293 1.70 -13.58 -12.29
N PRO A 294 1.87 -14.88 -12.56
CA PRO A 294 3.20 -15.47 -12.67
C PRO A 294 3.95 -14.86 -13.86
N HIS A 295 5.28 -14.99 -13.84
CA HIS A 295 6.09 -14.67 -15.01
C HIS A 295 5.63 -15.53 -16.21
N PRO A 296 5.66 -15.04 -17.47
CA PRO A 296 5.26 -15.84 -18.63
C PRO A 296 5.98 -17.18 -18.75
N GLU A 297 7.22 -17.26 -18.27
CA GLU A 297 8.06 -18.47 -18.25
C GLU A 297 8.04 -19.23 -16.90
N GLY A 298 7.10 -18.92 -16.00
CA GLY A 298 6.99 -19.56 -14.68
C GLY A 298 7.67 -18.78 -13.55
N GLU A 299 8.91 -19.14 -13.19
CA GLU A 299 9.68 -18.52 -12.09
C GLU A 299 10.79 -17.58 -12.61
N GLY A 300 10.39 -16.54 -13.35
CA GLY A 300 11.27 -15.48 -13.86
C GLY A 300 11.09 -14.13 -13.18
N LEU A 301 11.94 -13.17 -13.51
CA LEU A 301 11.82 -11.77 -13.11
C LEU A 301 11.46 -10.91 -14.33
N PRO A 302 10.65 -9.85 -14.18
CA PRO A 302 10.45 -8.87 -15.25
C PRO A 302 11.76 -8.26 -15.75
N HIS A 303 11.89 -8.02 -17.06
CA HIS A 303 13.10 -7.49 -17.69
C HIS A 303 13.65 -6.19 -17.05
N CYS A 304 12.81 -5.31 -16.52
CA CYS A 304 13.26 -4.10 -15.81
C CYS A 304 14.03 -4.39 -14.50
N LEU A 305 13.98 -5.62 -13.99
CA LEU A 305 14.74 -6.12 -12.84
C LEU A 305 15.96 -6.97 -13.25
N GLU A 306 16.14 -7.32 -14.53
CA GLU A 306 17.37 -8.02 -14.97
C GLU A 306 18.61 -7.14 -14.88
N THR A 307 18.45 -5.82 -14.99
CA THR A 307 19.56 -4.87 -14.85
C THR A 307 19.97 -4.76 -13.38
N PRO A 308 21.25 -5.00 -13.02
CA PRO A 308 21.73 -4.77 -11.66
C PRO A 308 21.80 -3.28 -11.35
N LEU A 309 21.82 -2.93 -10.05
CA LEU A 309 22.10 -1.56 -9.62
C LEU A 309 23.53 -1.15 -10.05
N PRO A 310 23.78 0.10 -10.50
CA PRO A 310 25.12 0.54 -10.88
C PRO A 310 26.15 0.39 -9.75
N GLY A 311 27.35 -0.08 -10.10
CA GLY A 311 28.44 -0.28 -9.13
C GLY A 311 29.07 1.01 -8.57
N VAL A 312 28.78 2.16 -9.20
CA VAL A 312 29.13 3.49 -8.70
C VAL A 312 27.87 4.35 -8.73
N LEU A 313 27.53 4.93 -7.59
CA LEU A 313 26.36 5.80 -7.39
C LEU A 313 26.84 7.22 -7.05
N PRO A 314 26.03 8.27 -7.31
CA PRO A 314 26.33 9.63 -6.85
C PRO A 314 26.50 9.69 -5.33
N ARG A 315 27.34 10.61 -4.83
CA ARG A 315 27.65 10.72 -3.38
C ARG A 315 26.45 11.16 -2.53
N ASP A 316 25.50 11.84 -3.17
CA ASP A 316 24.28 12.46 -2.65
C ASP A 316 23.01 11.63 -2.94
N SER A 317 23.19 10.46 -3.57
CA SER A 317 22.14 9.47 -3.84
C SER A 317 21.55 8.95 -2.54
N LEU A 318 20.21 8.90 -2.46
CA LEU A 318 19.50 8.18 -1.39
C LEU A 318 19.46 6.68 -1.69
N VAL A 319 19.56 6.32 -2.96
CA VAL A 319 19.74 4.93 -3.38
C VAL A 319 21.14 4.46 -3.00
N GLU A 320 21.17 3.48 -2.11
CA GLU A 320 22.36 2.78 -1.64
C GLU A 320 22.71 1.55 -2.49
N PRO A 321 23.97 1.10 -2.49
CA PRO A 321 24.37 -0.20 -3.02
C PRO A 321 23.53 -1.37 -2.47
N CYS A 322 23.42 -2.42 -3.29
CA CYS A 322 22.85 -3.71 -2.91
C CYS A 322 23.95 -4.77 -2.98
N SER A 323 24.17 -5.52 -1.89
CA SER A 323 25.14 -6.60 -1.89
C SER A 323 24.68 -7.75 -2.79
N VAL A 324 25.60 -8.54 -3.35
CA VAL A 324 25.25 -9.71 -4.17
C VAL A 324 24.40 -10.71 -3.38
N GLU A 325 24.69 -10.87 -2.08
CA GLU A 325 23.88 -11.71 -1.19
C GLU A 325 22.46 -11.16 -1.03
N ASP A 326 22.31 -9.86 -0.76
CA ASP A 326 20.99 -9.26 -0.57
C ASP A 326 20.16 -9.30 -1.85
N TRP A 327 20.80 -9.04 -3.00
CA TRP A 327 20.18 -9.14 -4.31
C TRP A 327 19.71 -10.56 -4.62
N GLN A 328 20.49 -11.59 -4.29
CA GLN A 328 20.08 -13.00 -4.47
C GLN A 328 18.79 -13.33 -3.70
N VAL A 329 18.67 -12.83 -2.46
CA VAL A 329 17.45 -13.02 -1.64
C VAL A 329 16.26 -12.28 -2.25
N CYS A 330 16.44 -11.01 -2.62
CA CYS A 330 15.41 -10.20 -3.27
C CYS A 330 14.92 -10.83 -4.58
N ALA A 331 15.85 -11.29 -5.42
CA ALA A 331 15.58 -11.95 -6.70
C ALA A 331 14.86 -13.30 -6.51
N SER A 332 15.31 -14.13 -5.56
CA SER A 332 14.67 -15.41 -5.21
C SER A 332 13.22 -15.20 -4.76
N TYR A 333 12.97 -14.18 -3.93
CA TYR A 333 11.64 -13.81 -3.45
C TYR A 333 10.74 -13.30 -4.59
N LEU A 334 11.19 -12.30 -5.36
CA LEU A 334 10.37 -11.65 -6.38
C LEU A 334 10.01 -12.54 -7.58
N LYS A 335 10.65 -13.70 -7.80
CA LYS A 335 10.22 -14.68 -8.81
C LYS A 335 8.78 -15.17 -8.64
N THR A 336 8.24 -15.11 -7.42
CA THR A 336 6.87 -15.56 -7.10
C THR A 336 6.07 -14.53 -6.28
N ALA A 337 6.57 -13.30 -6.20
CA ALA A 337 6.01 -12.26 -5.34
C ALA A 337 5.94 -10.89 -6.01
N ARG A 338 5.00 -10.07 -5.50
CA ARG A 338 4.87 -8.65 -5.79
C ARG A 338 4.91 -7.88 -4.46
N VAL A 339 5.71 -6.83 -4.42
CA VAL A 339 5.70 -5.85 -3.32
C VAL A 339 4.98 -4.60 -3.78
N ASN A 340 4.19 -4.01 -2.89
CA ASN A 340 3.54 -2.73 -3.11
C ASN A 340 3.84 -1.80 -1.95
N MET A 341 4.22 -0.56 -2.23
CA MET A 341 4.31 0.50 -1.22
C MET A 341 3.13 1.44 -1.44
N THR A 342 2.38 1.79 -0.40
CA THR A 342 1.36 2.84 -0.47
C THR A 342 1.67 3.92 0.54
N VAL A 343 1.83 5.17 0.11
CA VAL A 343 2.24 6.31 0.92
C VAL A 343 1.16 7.40 0.90
N ARG A 344 0.91 7.99 2.07
CA ARG A 344 -0.20 8.90 2.36
C ARG A 344 0.27 10.05 3.24
N GLN A 345 -0.38 11.20 3.08
CA GLN A 345 -0.50 12.22 4.11
C GLN A 345 -1.77 11.92 4.92
N VAL A 346 -1.72 11.98 6.26
CA VAL A 346 -2.83 11.64 7.16
C VAL A 346 -3.50 12.90 7.69
N LEU A 347 -2.71 13.90 8.05
CA LEU A 347 -3.13 15.17 8.62
C LEU A 347 -3.16 16.25 7.55
N ALA A 348 -4.07 17.22 7.64
CA ALA A 348 -3.95 18.44 6.86
C ALA A 348 -2.69 19.21 7.31
N THR A 349 -2.18 20.10 6.45
CA THR A 349 -1.09 21.01 6.85
C THR A 349 -1.56 21.85 8.06
N ASP A 350 -0.71 21.93 9.10
CA ASP A 350 -0.98 22.60 10.38
C ASP A 350 -2.14 22.01 11.21
N GLN A 351 -2.53 20.74 10.96
CA GLN A 351 -3.50 20.00 11.77
C GLN A 351 -2.82 18.93 12.63
N ASP A 352 -3.14 18.90 13.92
CA ASP A 352 -2.82 17.78 14.83
C ASP A 352 -3.96 16.75 14.93
N PHE A 353 -3.64 15.56 15.46
CA PHE A 353 -4.67 14.61 15.88
C PHE A 353 -5.56 15.23 16.99
N PRO A 354 -6.89 15.05 16.94
CA PRO A 354 -7.76 15.50 18.02
C PRO A 354 -7.36 14.86 19.35
N LEU A 355 -7.19 15.67 20.40
CA LEU A 355 -7.04 15.18 21.76
C LEU A 355 -8.32 14.42 22.14
N GLU A 356 -8.20 13.14 22.53
CA GLU A 356 -9.34 12.44 23.11
C GLU A 356 -9.71 13.11 24.45
N PRO A 357 -11.01 13.33 24.72
CA PRO A 357 -11.43 13.92 25.98
C PRO A 357 -11.01 12.98 27.12
N VAL A 358 -10.20 13.50 28.04
CA VAL A 358 -9.84 12.77 29.25
C VAL A 358 -11.11 12.48 30.02
N GLU A 359 -11.55 11.22 30.02
CA GLU A 359 -12.57 10.77 30.96
C GLU A 359 -12.02 10.99 32.37
N GLU A 360 -12.56 11.99 33.06
CA GLU A 360 -12.35 12.16 34.49
C GLU A 360 -12.88 10.92 35.20
N LYS A 361 -11.99 9.95 35.46
CA LYS A 361 -12.22 8.92 36.45
C LYS A 361 -12.54 9.65 37.76
N LYS A 362 -13.83 9.70 38.11
CA LYS A 362 -14.30 10.12 39.42
C LYS A 362 -13.43 9.44 40.46
N ARG A 363 -12.56 10.22 41.11
CA ARG A 363 -11.84 9.75 42.29
C ARG A 363 -12.88 9.66 43.38
N ASP A 364 -13.23 8.44 43.78
CA ASP A 364 -13.94 8.22 45.03
C ASP A 364 -13.06 8.79 46.14
N ILE A 365 -13.53 9.89 46.76
CA ILE A 365 -12.87 10.50 47.91
C ILE A 365 -13.28 9.69 49.13
N THR A 366 -12.62 8.56 49.37
CA THR A 366 -12.64 7.90 50.68
C THR A 366 -11.88 8.79 51.66
N ILE A 367 -12.63 9.53 52.48
CA ILE A 367 -12.07 10.32 53.59
C ILE A 367 -11.70 9.36 54.72
N GLU A 368 -10.43 8.94 54.77
CA GLU A 368 -9.80 8.48 56.00
C GLU A 368 -8.86 9.56 56.53
N GLY A 369 -9.14 10.06 57.73
CA GLY A 369 -8.49 11.26 58.28
C GLY A 369 -8.66 11.38 59.79
N SER A 370 -8.01 10.49 60.53
CA SER A 370 -7.51 10.63 61.91
C SER A 370 -8.35 11.38 62.97
N CYS A 371 -8.74 10.63 64.00
CA CYS A 371 -9.08 11.08 65.35
C CYS A 371 -8.03 12.00 66.02
N HIS A 372 -8.49 13.00 66.80
CA HIS A 372 -8.39 13.01 68.29
C HIS A 372 -8.83 14.34 68.95
N LEU A 373 -9.66 14.25 70.01
CA LEU A 373 -9.79 15.19 71.17
C LEU A 373 -10.26 16.64 70.83
N ASP A 374 -10.93 17.44 71.66
CA ASP A 374 -11.64 17.37 72.97
C ASP A 374 -12.46 18.69 73.09
N ASP A 375 -13.46 18.94 73.93
CA ASP A 375 -14.25 18.22 74.96
C ASP A 375 -15.56 19.07 75.20
N GLN A 376 -16.37 18.75 76.21
CA GLN A 376 -17.32 19.62 76.91
C GLN A 376 -18.76 19.82 76.36
N ASN A 377 -19.66 19.04 76.99
CA ASN A 377 -20.76 19.51 77.86
C ASN A 377 -22.22 19.44 77.38
N SER A 378 -23.10 19.27 78.38
CA SER A 378 -24.58 19.21 78.38
C SER A 378 -25.23 18.01 77.68
N GLN A 379 -25.67 16.96 78.39
CA GLN A 379 -26.80 16.83 79.32
C GLN A 379 -28.19 16.55 78.68
N VAL A 380 -28.78 15.43 79.14
CA VAL A 380 -30.18 15.28 79.61
C VAL A 380 -31.28 14.69 78.67
N LYS A 381 -31.73 13.48 79.07
CA LYS A 381 -33.08 12.84 79.00
C LYS A 381 -33.62 12.20 77.69
N ARG A 382 -33.96 10.89 77.85
CA ARG A 382 -35.26 10.18 77.63
C ARG A 382 -36.12 10.50 76.38
N ALA A 383 -36.91 9.57 75.80
CA ALA A 383 -37.06 8.11 75.85
C ALA A 383 -38.25 7.68 74.96
N ARG A 384 -38.37 6.37 74.65
CA ARG A 384 -39.52 5.66 73.99
C ARG A 384 -39.61 5.90 72.47
N LEU A 385 -39.76 4.88 71.59
CA LEU A 385 -40.79 3.83 71.48
C LEU A 385 -42.19 4.45 71.35
N HIS A 386 -43.08 4.13 70.40
CA HIS A 386 -43.28 3.03 69.44
C HIS A 386 -44.46 3.52 68.51
N PRO A 387 -45.24 2.68 67.77
CA PRO A 387 -44.92 1.68 66.75
C PRO A 387 -45.84 1.77 65.48
N ASN A 388 -45.80 0.73 64.64
CA ASN A 388 -46.78 0.30 63.62
C ASN A 388 -46.83 1.12 62.30
N SER A 389 -46.90 0.51 61.12
CA SER A 389 -47.11 -0.92 60.76
C SER A 389 -46.12 -1.40 59.70
#